data_AF-A0A2I8VM64-F1
#
_entry.id   AF-A0A2I8VM64-F1
#
_cell.length_a   1.000
_cell.length_b   1.000
_cell.length_c   1.000
_cell.angle_alpha   90.00
_cell.angle_beta   90.00
_cell.angle_gamma   90.00
#
_symmetry.space_group_name_H-M   'P 1'
#
loop_
_entity.id
_entity.type
_entity.pdbx_description
1 polymer ?
#
loop_
_entity_poly.entity_id
_entity_poly.type
_entity_poly.pdbx_seq_one_letter_code
_entity_poly.pdbx_strand_id
1 'polypeptide(L)'
;MTDDAVDDAFGELSKVVSTPETRTELARIAFEEATETAEPVDHIDVVRARLDRFEERLERIEAHVPELGRELSELVGDSEADLYDTAVGIQRLTTAANRAQGAADELQVDLEEFERWVANPEVRHDEFADELDALDGSLDDLAGAVDAVADARAADGDDAETDTDPAVVWVDTSLRHRAVGLLFADLRTELDALREWPASGDDGTEADRVTELDGRLDDLDARWRALGDRLEGVARPAWHERYDDVLDGFEDAVDDFEPPLDWSEVQATLDAHRGRVDGLA
;
A
#
# COMPACT_ATOMS: atom_id res chain seq x y z
N MET A 1 35.10 -26.41 14.59
CA MET A 1 35.06 -26.28 13.12
C MET A 1 36.49 -26.53 12.64
N THR A 2 36.70 -27.42 11.69
CA THR A 2 38.02 -27.67 11.07
C THR A 2 38.15 -26.77 9.83
N ASP A 3 39.36 -26.49 9.36
CA ASP A 3 39.57 -25.69 8.14
C ASP A 3 38.79 -26.25 6.94
N ASP A 4 38.75 -27.59 6.79
CA ASP A 4 37.91 -28.26 5.78
C ASP A 4 36.40 -27.92 5.89
N ALA A 5 35.89 -27.71 7.12
CA ALA A 5 34.49 -27.36 7.33
C ALA A 5 34.19 -25.88 7.06
N VAL A 6 35.21 -25.01 7.11
CA VAL A 6 35.12 -23.61 6.72
C VAL A 6 35.13 -23.48 5.20
N ASP A 7 36.01 -24.22 4.53
CA ASP A 7 36.07 -24.28 3.07
C ASP A 7 34.75 -24.81 2.46
N ASP A 8 34.19 -25.88 3.04
CA ASP A 8 32.87 -26.40 2.64
C ASP A 8 31.76 -25.35 2.84
N ALA A 9 31.78 -24.61 3.95
CA ALA A 9 30.80 -23.56 4.24
C ALA A 9 30.91 -22.38 3.27
N PHE A 10 32.13 -21.98 2.90
CA PHE A 10 32.33 -20.95 1.86
C PHE A 10 31.92 -21.42 0.47
N GLY A 11 32.16 -22.69 0.15
CA GLY A 11 31.67 -23.29 -1.10
C GLY A 11 30.14 -23.25 -1.20
N GLU A 12 29.44 -23.50 -0.09
CA GLU A 12 27.98 -23.38 -0.06
C GLU A 12 27.52 -21.92 -0.08
N LEU A 13 28.17 -21.04 0.68
CA LEU A 13 27.86 -19.60 0.68
C LEU A 13 28.04 -18.96 -0.70
N SER A 14 29.06 -19.37 -1.45
CA SER A 14 29.28 -18.89 -2.82
C SER A 14 28.10 -19.22 -3.74
N LYS A 15 27.50 -20.41 -3.62
CA LYS A 15 26.30 -20.76 -4.40
C LYS A 15 25.11 -19.91 -3.99
N VAL A 16 24.91 -19.74 -2.68
CA VAL A 16 23.82 -18.93 -2.13
C VAL A 16 23.95 -17.49 -2.62
N VAL A 17 25.14 -16.90 -2.58
CA VAL A 17 25.41 -15.53 -3.05
C VAL A 17 25.28 -15.38 -4.58
N SER A 18 25.53 -16.43 -5.37
CA SER A 18 25.33 -16.39 -6.83
C SER A 18 23.86 -16.50 -7.28
N THR A 19 22.97 -17.01 -6.41
CA THR A 19 21.57 -17.23 -6.78
C THR A 19 20.80 -15.93 -7.00
N PRO A 20 20.93 -14.90 -6.13
CA PRO A 20 20.31 -13.59 -6.36
C PRO A 20 20.65 -12.95 -7.70
N GLU A 21 21.87 -13.12 -8.22
CA GLU A 21 22.26 -12.58 -9.53
C GLU A 21 21.39 -13.16 -10.65
N THR A 22 21.24 -14.48 -10.68
CA THR A 22 20.38 -15.14 -11.67
C THR A 22 18.91 -14.74 -11.49
N ARG A 23 18.44 -14.60 -10.25
CA ARG A 23 17.03 -14.22 -9.99
C ARG A 23 16.76 -12.76 -10.36
N THR A 24 17.71 -11.88 -10.15
CA THR A 24 17.60 -10.46 -10.54
C THR A 24 17.58 -10.33 -12.06
N GLU A 25 18.42 -11.09 -12.76
CA GLU A 25 18.39 -11.14 -14.23
C GLU A 25 17.04 -11.62 -14.79
N LEU A 26 16.42 -12.62 -14.15
CA LEU A 26 15.07 -13.06 -14.52
C LEU A 26 14.01 -11.98 -14.24
N ALA A 27 14.13 -11.26 -13.11
CA ALA A 27 13.23 -10.14 -12.81
C ALA A 27 13.38 -8.99 -13.81
N ARG A 28 14.61 -8.71 -14.29
CA ARG A 28 14.87 -7.73 -15.34
C ARG A 28 14.19 -8.12 -16.66
N ILE A 29 14.28 -9.40 -17.05
CA ILE A 29 13.60 -9.91 -18.25
C ILE A 29 12.08 -9.76 -18.11
N ALA A 30 11.50 -10.15 -16.96
CA ALA A 30 10.08 -9.97 -16.70
C ALA A 30 9.66 -8.48 -16.75
N PHE A 31 10.51 -7.57 -16.27
CA PHE A 31 10.22 -6.13 -16.33
C PHE A 31 10.22 -5.60 -17.78
N GLU A 32 11.15 -6.08 -18.62
CA GLU A 32 11.18 -5.77 -20.04
C GLU A 32 9.92 -6.29 -20.76
N GLU A 33 9.49 -7.52 -20.47
CA GLU A 33 8.26 -8.12 -21.02
C GLU A 33 6.99 -7.36 -20.58
N ALA A 34 6.93 -6.96 -19.31
CA ALA A 34 5.85 -6.15 -18.76
C ALA A 34 5.75 -4.78 -19.41
N THR A 35 6.90 -4.14 -19.64
CA THR A 35 6.99 -2.84 -20.30
C THR A 35 6.56 -2.93 -21.77
N GLU A 36 6.99 -3.98 -22.49
CA GLU A 36 6.54 -4.23 -23.87
C GLU A 36 5.02 -4.45 -23.94
N THR A 37 4.46 -5.21 -22.99
CA THR A 37 3.01 -5.45 -22.90
C THR A 37 2.25 -4.15 -22.63
N ALA A 38 2.80 -3.25 -21.83
CA ALA A 38 2.20 -1.97 -21.44
C ALA A 38 2.40 -0.84 -22.46
N GLU A 39 3.27 -0.97 -23.46
CA GLU A 39 3.56 0.07 -24.48
C GLU A 39 2.29 0.75 -25.06
N PRO A 40 1.19 0.05 -25.36
CA PRO A 40 -0.01 0.71 -25.90
C PRO A 40 -0.73 1.66 -24.92
N VAL A 41 -0.46 1.53 -23.62
CA VAL A 41 -1.19 2.17 -22.51
C VAL A 41 -0.28 2.83 -21.47
N ASP A 42 1.02 2.95 -21.74
CA ASP A 42 2.03 3.56 -20.85
C ASP A 42 1.79 5.06 -20.56
N HIS A 43 0.94 5.69 -21.37
CA HIS A 43 0.51 7.08 -21.20
C HIS A 43 -0.53 7.24 -20.08
N ILE A 44 -1.22 6.17 -19.68
CA ILE A 44 -2.21 6.18 -18.60
C ILE A 44 -1.45 6.24 -17.25
N ASP A 45 -1.81 7.21 -16.41
CA ASP A 45 -1.02 7.54 -15.21
C ASP A 45 -0.89 6.37 -14.21
N VAL A 46 -1.94 5.57 -14.01
CA VAL A 46 -1.88 4.38 -13.13
C VAL A 46 -0.91 3.31 -13.67
N VAL A 47 -0.81 3.16 -15.00
CA VAL A 47 0.11 2.21 -15.65
C VAL A 47 1.55 2.70 -15.44
N ARG A 48 1.80 3.99 -15.70
CA ARG A 48 3.11 4.62 -15.51
C ARG A 48 3.57 4.50 -14.06
N ALA A 49 2.72 4.86 -13.10
CA ALA A 49 3.06 4.82 -11.67
C ALA A 49 3.42 3.39 -11.21
N ARG A 50 2.74 2.36 -11.72
CA ARG A 50 3.08 0.95 -11.43
C ARG A 50 4.44 0.57 -12.05
N LEU A 51 4.69 0.93 -13.31
CA LEU A 51 5.99 0.67 -13.97
C LEU A 51 7.15 1.37 -13.26
N ASP A 52 7.01 2.64 -12.91
CA ASP A 52 8.03 3.41 -12.17
C ASP A 52 8.37 2.72 -10.83
N ARG A 53 7.35 2.25 -10.09
CA ARG A 53 7.55 1.51 -8.84
C ARG A 53 8.27 0.17 -9.04
N PHE A 54 8.00 -0.54 -10.13
CA PHE A 54 8.71 -1.77 -10.46
C PHE A 54 10.16 -1.51 -10.84
N GLU A 55 10.43 -0.45 -11.62
CA GLU A 55 11.78 -0.01 -11.96
C GLU A 55 12.58 0.31 -10.70
N GLU A 56 12.05 1.14 -9.80
CA GLU A 56 12.71 1.47 -8.52
C GLU A 56 12.99 0.24 -7.63
N ARG A 57 12.11 -0.77 -7.66
CA ARG A 57 12.33 -2.04 -6.96
C ARG A 57 13.44 -2.84 -7.62
N LEU A 58 13.43 -2.94 -8.94
CA LEU A 58 14.47 -3.64 -9.71
C LEU A 58 15.84 -2.99 -9.49
N GLU A 59 15.94 -1.67 -9.61
CA GLU A 59 17.18 -0.92 -9.39
C GLU A 59 17.76 -1.15 -7.99
N ARG A 60 16.91 -1.21 -6.95
CA ARG A 60 17.35 -1.51 -5.59
C ARG A 60 17.90 -2.93 -5.45
N ILE A 61 17.28 -3.91 -6.11
CA ILE A 61 17.75 -5.30 -6.09
C ILE A 61 19.08 -5.41 -6.85
N GLU A 62 19.16 -4.83 -8.05
CA GLU A 62 20.36 -4.79 -8.89
C GLU A 62 21.54 -4.10 -8.19
N ALA A 63 21.29 -3.03 -7.42
CA ALA A 63 22.32 -2.36 -6.64
C ALA A 63 22.87 -3.25 -5.51
N HIS A 64 22.03 -4.10 -4.90
CA HIS A 64 22.41 -4.91 -3.75
C HIS A 64 23.16 -6.20 -4.11
N VAL A 65 22.86 -6.83 -5.25
CA VAL A 65 23.49 -8.10 -5.66
C VAL A 65 25.04 -8.01 -5.75
N PRO A 66 25.65 -6.98 -6.36
CA PRO A 66 27.10 -6.84 -6.39
C PRO A 66 27.73 -6.66 -5.01
N GLU A 67 27.00 -6.13 -4.04
CA GLU A 67 27.48 -5.97 -2.65
C GLU A 67 27.67 -7.33 -1.99
N LEU A 68 26.76 -8.28 -2.21
CA LEU A 68 26.87 -9.64 -1.69
C LEU A 68 28.16 -10.33 -2.15
N GLY A 69 28.55 -10.13 -3.42
CA GLY A 69 29.81 -10.67 -3.96
C GLY A 69 31.06 -10.03 -3.36
N ARG A 70 31.00 -8.72 -3.05
CA ARG A 70 32.08 -8.00 -2.34
C ARG A 70 32.20 -8.49 -0.90
N GLU A 71 31.09 -8.57 -0.18
CA GLU A 71 31.04 -9.08 1.20
C GLU A 71 31.55 -10.53 1.30
N LEU A 72 31.20 -11.39 0.33
CA LEU A 72 31.76 -12.74 0.24
C LEU A 72 33.29 -12.71 0.09
N SER A 73 33.79 -11.86 -0.81
CA SER A 73 35.22 -11.75 -1.10
C SER A 73 36.01 -11.23 0.11
N GLU A 74 35.45 -10.26 0.83
CA GLU A 74 36.01 -9.73 2.07
C GLU A 74 36.04 -10.81 3.17
N LEU A 75 34.93 -11.54 3.35
CA LEU A 75 34.83 -12.60 4.35
C LEU A 75 35.78 -13.76 4.09
N VAL A 76 35.98 -14.15 2.82
CA VAL A 76 36.95 -15.19 2.42
C VAL A 76 38.39 -14.69 2.55
N GLY A 77 38.63 -13.39 2.34
CA GLY A 77 39.94 -12.76 2.43
C GLY A 77 40.42 -12.47 3.85
N ASP A 78 39.53 -12.46 4.85
CA ASP A 78 39.86 -12.16 6.23
C ASP A 78 40.46 -13.36 6.97
N SER A 79 41.75 -13.58 6.75
CA SER A 79 42.51 -14.65 7.41
C SER A 79 42.76 -14.43 8.91
N GLU A 80 42.41 -13.26 9.46
CA GLU A 80 42.62 -12.90 10.86
C GLU A 80 41.34 -13.05 11.71
N ALA A 81 40.17 -13.21 11.08
CA ALA A 81 38.90 -13.44 11.74
C ALA A 81 38.90 -14.74 12.56
N ASP A 82 38.26 -14.70 13.73
CA ASP A 82 38.01 -15.91 14.50
C ASP A 82 36.81 -16.70 13.95
N LEU A 83 36.71 -17.98 14.34
CA LEU A 83 35.66 -18.88 13.85
C LEU A 83 34.24 -18.40 14.15
N TYR A 84 34.04 -17.63 15.23
CA TYR A 84 32.74 -17.09 15.58
C TYR A 84 32.39 -15.94 14.64
N ASP A 85 33.32 -15.01 14.40
CA ASP A 85 33.13 -13.89 13.48
C ASP A 85 32.89 -14.38 12.04
N THR A 86 33.64 -15.40 11.59
CA THR A 86 33.39 -16.06 10.29
C THR A 86 31.98 -16.65 10.24
N ALA A 87 31.55 -17.38 11.26
CA ALA A 87 30.22 -17.98 11.30
C ALA A 87 29.10 -16.93 11.29
N VAL A 88 29.28 -15.81 12.02
CA VAL A 88 28.34 -14.67 12.00
C VAL A 88 28.31 -14.02 10.61
N GLY A 89 29.47 -13.85 9.97
CA GLY A 89 29.58 -13.33 8.60
C GLY A 89 28.82 -14.21 7.60
N ILE A 90 29.04 -15.53 7.64
CA ILE A 90 28.33 -16.50 6.78
C ILE A 90 26.82 -16.41 6.97
N GLN A 91 26.35 -16.35 8.23
CA GLN A 91 24.91 -16.26 8.53
C GLN A 91 24.30 -14.95 8.02
N ARG A 92 25.00 -13.82 8.23
CA ARG A 92 24.55 -12.51 7.74
C ARG A 92 24.45 -12.50 6.23
N LEU A 93 25.49 -12.96 5.53
CA LEU A 93 25.53 -12.95 4.08
C LEU A 93 24.51 -13.91 3.47
N THR A 94 24.30 -15.08 4.08
CA THR A 94 23.22 -16.02 3.69
C THR A 94 21.85 -15.36 3.83
N THR A 95 21.63 -14.63 4.93
CA THR A 95 20.36 -13.93 5.17
C THR A 95 20.13 -12.81 4.15
N ALA A 96 21.18 -12.03 3.85
CA ALA A 96 21.13 -10.97 2.85
C ALA A 96 20.86 -11.52 1.44
N ALA A 97 21.58 -12.58 1.05
CA ALA A 97 21.36 -13.25 -0.22
C ALA A 97 19.94 -13.83 -0.35
N ASN A 98 19.42 -14.50 0.68
CA ASN A 98 18.04 -15.01 0.66
C ASN A 98 16.99 -13.90 0.56
N ARG A 99 17.24 -12.73 1.18
CA ARG A 99 16.35 -11.56 1.04
C ARG A 99 16.40 -10.99 -0.37
N ALA A 100 17.59 -10.84 -0.96
CA ALA A 100 17.74 -10.36 -2.32
C ALA A 100 17.06 -11.29 -3.33
N GLN A 101 17.25 -12.61 -3.17
CA GLN A 101 16.53 -13.62 -3.95
C GLN A 101 15.02 -13.48 -3.76
N GLY A 102 14.53 -13.41 -2.52
CA GLY A 102 13.10 -13.31 -2.23
C GLY A 102 12.47 -12.07 -2.86
N ALA A 103 13.15 -10.92 -2.78
CA ALA A 103 12.71 -9.68 -3.41
C ALA A 103 12.65 -9.78 -4.95
N ALA A 104 13.60 -10.47 -5.58
CA ALA A 104 13.60 -10.70 -7.02
C ALA A 104 12.51 -11.68 -7.47
N ASP A 105 12.28 -12.75 -6.71
CA ASP A 105 11.19 -13.71 -6.98
C ASP A 105 9.81 -13.05 -6.77
N GLU A 106 9.65 -12.22 -5.74
CA GLU A 106 8.43 -11.43 -5.50
C GLU A 106 8.18 -10.42 -6.63
N LEU A 107 9.20 -9.69 -7.06
CA LEU A 107 9.09 -8.76 -8.18
C LEU A 107 8.65 -9.46 -9.48
N GLN A 108 9.15 -10.66 -9.76
CA GLN A 108 8.70 -11.45 -10.93
C GLN A 108 7.20 -11.77 -10.87
N VAL A 109 6.71 -12.22 -9.71
CA VAL A 109 5.28 -12.52 -9.53
C VAL A 109 4.44 -11.28 -9.76
N ASP A 110 4.83 -10.15 -9.17
CA ASP A 110 4.09 -8.90 -9.32
C ASP A 110 4.08 -8.40 -10.78
N LEU A 111 5.17 -8.63 -11.53
CA LEU A 111 5.25 -8.28 -12.95
C LEU A 111 4.36 -9.18 -13.82
N GLU A 112 4.32 -10.49 -13.56
CA GLU A 112 3.40 -11.42 -14.24
C GLU A 112 1.93 -11.06 -13.96
N GLU A 113 1.62 -10.66 -12.72
CA GLU A 113 0.29 -10.19 -12.33
C GLU A 113 -0.06 -8.88 -13.05
N PHE A 114 0.88 -7.93 -13.11
CA PHE A 114 0.72 -6.68 -13.84
C PHE A 114 0.52 -6.89 -15.34
N GLU A 115 1.29 -7.77 -15.99
CA GLU A 115 1.10 -8.12 -17.40
C GLU A 115 -0.31 -8.66 -17.66
N ARG A 116 -0.76 -9.59 -16.81
CA ARG A 116 -2.10 -10.14 -16.88
C ARG A 116 -3.16 -9.04 -16.73
N TRP A 117 -2.95 -8.13 -15.80
CA TRP A 117 -3.83 -6.99 -15.56
C TRP A 117 -3.87 -6.06 -16.78
N VAL A 118 -2.73 -5.68 -17.36
CA VAL A 118 -2.67 -4.84 -18.58
C VAL A 118 -3.33 -5.52 -19.78
N ALA A 119 -3.12 -6.83 -19.94
CA ALA A 119 -3.61 -7.56 -21.11
C ALA A 119 -5.10 -7.93 -21.04
N ASN A 120 -5.71 -7.96 -19.84
CA ASN A 120 -7.06 -8.48 -19.66
C ASN A 120 -8.02 -7.44 -19.03
N PRO A 121 -8.96 -6.88 -19.82
CA PRO A 121 -9.99 -5.98 -19.31
C PRO A 121 -10.85 -6.57 -18.19
N GLU A 122 -11.13 -7.88 -18.21
CA GLU A 122 -11.94 -8.49 -17.15
C GLU A 122 -11.22 -8.43 -15.80
N VAL A 123 -9.92 -8.71 -15.79
CA VAL A 123 -9.11 -8.63 -14.56
C VAL A 123 -9.10 -7.21 -14.01
N ARG A 124 -8.92 -6.19 -14.85
CA ARG A 124 -8.93 -4.79 -14.39
C ARG A 124 -10.27 -4.36 -13.79
N HIS A 125 -11.37 -4.72 -14.45
CA HIS A 125 -12.70 -4.36 -13.97
C HIS A 125 -13.07 -5.14 -12.70
N ASP A 126 -12.69 -6.41 -12.61
CA ASP A 126 -12.95 -7.24 -11.42
C ASP A 126 -12.13 -6.72 -10.23
N GLU A 127 -10.85 -6.36 -10.41
CA GLU A 127 -10.05 -5.74 -9.35
C GLU A 127 -10.65 -4.42 -8.86
N PHE A 128 -11.05 -3.52 -9.76
CA PHE A 128 -11.72 -2.28 -9.36
C PHE A 128 -13.05 -2.55 -8.66
N ALA A 129 -13.81 -3.57 -9.10
CA ALA A 129 -15.04 -3.98 -8.43
C ALA A 129 -14.78 -4.51 -7.00
N ASP A 130 -13.71 -5.28 -6.81
CA ASP A 130 -13.28 -5.78 -5.50
C ASP A 130 -12.85 -4.62 -4.58
N GLU A 131 -12.21 -3.57 -5.11
CA GLU A 131 -11.89 -2.35 -4.37
C GLU A 131 -13.15 -1.59 -3.94
N LEU A 132 -14.18 -1.50 -4.80
CA LEU A 132 -15.48 -0.94 -4.42
C LEU A 132 -16.16 -1.76 -3.31
N ASP A 133 -16.04 -3.10 -3.34
CA ASP A 133 -16.57 -3.97 -2.29
C ASP A 133 -15.82 -3.75 -0.96
N ALA A 134 -14.50 -3.60 -1.00
CA ALA A 134 -13.68 -3.26 0.16
C ALA A 134 -14.02 -1.87 0.74
N LEU A 135 -14.30 -0.90 -0.13
CA LEU A 135 -14.78 0.42 0.25
C LEU A 135 -16.16 0.37 0.91
N ASP A 136 -17.10 -0.41 0.38
CA ASP A 136 -18.41 -0.59 1.01
C ASP A 136 -18.29 -1.18 2.42
N GLY A 137 -17.43 -2.19 2.60
CA GLY A 137 -17.09 -2.73 3.92
C GLY A 137 -16.49 -1.68 4.86
N SER A 138 -15.62 -0.81 4.35
CA SER A 138 -15.05 0.30 5.12
C SER A 138 -16.11 1.33 5.52
N LEU A 139 -17.13 1.56 4.69
CA LEU A 139 -18.28 2.42 5.00
C LEU A 139 -19.26 1.76 5.99
N ASP A 140 -19.37 0.44 6.03
CA ASP A 140 -20.07 -0.29 7.09
C ASP A 140 -19.40 -0.08 8.44
N ASP A 141 -18.08 -0.23 8.50
CA ASP A 141 -17.30 0.01 9.72
C ASP A 141 -17.40 1.48 10.18
N LEU A 142 -17.31 2.43 9.23
CA LEU A 142 -17.48 3.85 9.51
C LEU A 142 -18.90 4.18 10.00
N ALA A 143 -19.93 3.58 9.39
CA ALA A 143 -21.30 3.75 9.85
C ALA A 143 -21.49 3.24 11.28
N GLY A 144 -20.88 2.09 11.62
CA GLY A 144 -20.87 1.57 12.98
C GLY A 144 -20.18 2.50 13.99
N ALA A 145 -19.08 3.15 13.59
CA ALA A 145 -18.42 4.15 14.42
C ALA A 145 -19.29 5.41 14.64
N VAL A 146 -19.97 5.90 13.59
CA VAL A 146 -20.92 7.02 13.69
C VAL A 146 -22.08 6.68 14.63
N ASP A 147 -22.62 5.46 14.54
CA ASP A 147 -23.69 4.99 15.43
C ASP A 147 -23.20 4.94 16.88
N ALA A 148 -21.98 4.47 17.13
CA ALA A 148 -21.39 4.46 18.47
C ALA A 148 -21.24 5.88 19.07
N VAL A 149 -20.86 6.88 18.27
CA VAL A 149 -20.82 8.29 18.71
C VAL A 149 -22.22 8.79 19.08
N ALA A 150 -23.22 8.47 18.25
CA ALA A 150 -24.61 8.89 18.48
C ALA A 150 -25.18 8.26 19.77
N ASP A 151 -24.92 6.98 19.99
CA ASP A 151 -25.36 6.25 21.18
C ASP A 151 -24.68 6.77 22.44
N ALA A 152 -23.36 6.99 22.41
CA ALA A 152 -22.60 7.54 23.53
C ALA A 152 -23.10 8.95 23.90
N ARG A 153 -23.44 9.78 22.90
CA ARG A 153 -24.05 11.09 23.11
C ARG A 153 -25.42 10.99 23.79
N ALA A 154 -26.24 10.01 23.40
CA ALA A 154 -27.57 9.81 24.00
C ALA A 154 -27.47 9.28 25.44
N ALA A 155 -26.44 8.49 25.75
CA ALA A 155 -26.19 7.90 27.06
C ALA A 155 -25.58 8.87 28.08
N ASP A 156 -24.93 9.96 27.64
CA ASP A 156 -24.33 11.03 28.47
C ASP A 156 -25.35 11.85 29.30
N GLY A 157 -26.54 11.29 29.59
CA GLY A 157 -27.45 11.72 30.62
C GLY A 157 -27.22 10.97 31.93
N ASP A 158 -26.61 11.66 32.91
CA ASP A 158 -26.49 11.43 34.38
C ASP A 158 -26.17 10.02 34.95
N ASP A 159 -26.14 8.92 34.19
CA ASP A 159 -25.95 7.55 34.75
C ASP A 159 -25.15 6.57 33.87
N ALA A 160 -24.50 7.02 32.77
CA ALA A 160 -23.66 6.16 31.95
C ALA A 160 -22.15 6.32 32.26
N GLU A 161 -21.56 5.34 32.94
CA GLU A 161 -20.11 5.12 32.93
C GLU A 161 -19.72 4.53 31.56
N THR A 162 -19.60 5.37 30.52
CA THR A 162 -18.89 4.97 29.30
C THR A 162 -17.39 5.08 29.54
N ASP A 163 -16.64 4.01 29.30
CA ASP A 163 -15.18 3.95 29.47
C ASP A 163 -14.41 4.90 28.53
N THR A 164 -15.05 5.41 27.48
CA THR A 164 -14.43 6.27 26.45
C THR A 164 -15.19 7.59 26.28
N ASP A 165 -14.45 8.72 26.26
CA ASP A 165 -14.98 10.06 26.01
C ASP A 165 -15.62 10.13 24.60
N PRO A 166 -16.93 10.44 24.47
CA PRO A 166 -17.60 10.54 23.18
C PRO A 166 -16.96 11.54 22.22
N ALA A 167 -16.33 12.59 22.74
CA ALA A 167 -15.61 13.58 21.94
C ALA A 167 -14.38 12.97 21.24
N VAL A 168 -13.71 12.01 21.91
CA VAL A 168 -12.54 11.30 21.39
C VAL A 168 -12.93 10.35 20.26
N VAL A 169 -14.05 9.62 20.43
CA VAL A 169 -14.57 8.74 19.37
C VAL A 169 -15.03 9.56 18.16
N TRP A 170 -15.65 10.71 18.39
CA TRP A 170 -16.09 11.61 17.33
C TRP A 170 -14.92 12.10 16.48
N VAL A 171 -13.86 12.67 17.09
CA VAL A 171 -12.71 13.18 16.31
C VAL A 171 -11.99 12.05 15.55
N ASP A 172 -11.84 10.86 16.14
CA ASP A 172 -11.27 9.70 15.45
C ASP A 172 -12.09 9.30 14.22
N THR A 173 -13.42 9.27 14.37
CA THR A 173 -14.35 8.96 13.29
C THR A 173 -14.30 10.02 12.19
N SER A 174 -14.15 11.30 12.54
CA SER A 174 -14.02 12.40 11.58
C SER A 174 -12.73 12.30 10.77
N LEU A 175 -11.59 11.97 11.41
CA LEU A 175 -10.32 11.76 10.72
C LEU A 175 -10.39 10.58 9.74
N ARG A 176 -10.99 9.46 10.16
CA ARG A 176 -11.21 8.29 9.28
C ARG A 176 -12.16 8.61 8.13
N HIS A 177 -13.24 9.33 8.39
CA HIS A 177 -14.18 9.79 7.35
C HIS A 177 -13.45 10.63 6.29
N ARG A 178 -12.57 11.55 6.71
CA ARG A 178 -11.76 12.36 5.79
C ARG A 178 -10.78 11.51 4.99
N ALA A 179 -10.11 10.54 5.61
CA ALA A 179 -9.22 9.60 4.92
C ALA A 179 -9.95 8.76 3.86
N VAL A 180 -11.17 8.29 4.15
CA VAL A 180 -12.03 7.61 3.15
C VAL A 180 -12.38 8.55 1.98
N GLY A 181 -12.52 9.86 2.24
CA GLY A 181 -12.71 10.86 1.18
C GLY A 181 -11.55 10.93 0.18
N LEU A 182 -10.31 10.68 0.62
CA LEU A 182 -9.14 10.58 -0.27
C LEU A 182 -9.24 9.34 -1.16
N LEU A 183 -9.76 8.23 -0.63
CA LEU A 183 -9.96 6.98 -1.40
C LEU A 183 -10.95 7.19 -2.54
N PHE A 184 -12.01 7.97 -2.32
CA PHE A 184 -12.92 8.34 -3.40
C PHE A 184 -12.25 9.18 -4.51
N ALA A 185 -11.31 10.06 -4.17
CA ALA A 185 -10.58 10.85 -5.16
C ALA A 185 -9.63 9.96 -5.99
N ASP A 186 -8.96 9.02 -5.32
CA ASP A 186 -8.08 8.01 -5.94
C ASP A 186 -8.86 7.12 -6.92
N LEU A 187 -9.94 6.47 -6.44
CA LEU A 187 -10.79 5.59 -7.24
C LEU A 187 -11.46 6.30 -8.43
N ARG A 188 -11.78 7.59 -8.30
CA ARG A 188 -12.28 8.37 -9.44
C ARG A 188 -11.23 8.56 -10.52
N THR A 189 -9.97 8.79 -10.12
CA THR A 189 -8.84 8.88 -11.06
C THR A 189 -8.59 7.54 -11.73
N GLU A 190 -8.66 6.44 -10.98
CA GLU A 190 -8.54 5.09 -11.54
C GLU A 190 -9.68 4.75 -12.51
N LEU A 191 -10.91 5.16 -12.18
CA LEU A 191 -12.04 5.01 -13.08
C LEU A 191 -11.88 5.82 -14.38
N ASP A 192 -11.32 7.03 -14.29
CA ASP A 192 -10.96 7.82 -15.46
C ASP A 192 -9.88 7.14 -16.30
N ALA A 193 -8.90 6.50 -15.67
CA ALA A 193 -7.91 5.67 -16.36
C ALA A 193 -8.54 4.45 -17.07
N LEU A 194 -9.54 3.80 -16.46
CA LEU A 194 -10.30 2.72 -17.11
C LEU A 194 -11.07 3.21 -18.35
N ARG A 195 -11.59 4.46 -18.31
CA ARG A 195 -12.26 5.08 -19.47
C ARG A 195 -11.30 5.41 -20.61
N GLU A 196 -10.05 5.73 -20.29
CA GLU A 196 -9.01 6.03 -21.29
C GLU A 196 -8.51 4.76 -22.00
N TRP A 197 -8.69 3.58 -21.38
CA TRP A 197 -8.20 2.33 -21.92
C TRP A 197 -8.75 2.04 -23.34
N PRO A 198 -7.91 1.61 -24.29
CA PRO A 198 -8.37 1.23 -25.62
C PRO A 198 -9.38 0.08 -25.54
N ALA A 199 -10.57 0.30 -26.10
CA ALA A 199 -11.62 -0.72 -26.12
C ALA A 199 -11.12 -2.01 -26.80
N SER A 200 -11.28 -3.14 -26.12
CA SER A 200 -10.80 -4.44 -26.60
C SER A 200 -11.76 -5.14 -27.59
N GLY A 201 -12.81 -4.46 -28.04
CA GLY A 201 -13.84 -4.97 -28.96
C GLY A 201 -14.84 -3.88 -29.38
N ASP A 202 -15.76 -4.23 -30.30
CA ASP A 202 -16.73 -3.30 -30.91
C ASP A 202 -18.17 -3.48 -30.37
N ASP A 203 -18.34 -4.26 -29.29
CA ASP A 203 -19.68 -4.62 -28.77
C ASP A 203 -20.19 -3.72 -27.62
N GLY A 204 -19.37 -2.79 -27.14
CA GLY A 204 -19.75 -1.81 -26.10
C GLY A 204 -19.82 -2.37 -24.68
N THR A 205 -19.58 -3.67 -24.47
CA THR A 205 -19.70 -4.31 -23.14
C THR A 205 -18.77 -3.69 -22.10
N GLU A 206 -17.56 -3.31 -22.50
CA GLU A 206 -16.56 -2.66 -21.65
C GLU A 206 -17.03 -1.27 -21.17
N ALA A 207 -17.57 -0.45 -22.06
CA ALA A 207 -18.11 0.86 -21.70
C ALA A 207 -19.32 0.76 -20.76
N ASP A 208 -20.19 -0.23 -20.98
CA ASP A 208 -21.34 -0.49 -20.09
C ASP A 208 -20.86 -0.89 -18.69
N ARG A 209 -19.83 -1.74 -18.58
CA ARG A 209 -19.23 -2.11 -17.27
C ARG A 209 -18.62 -0.91 -16.56
N VAL A 210 -17.84 -0.08 -17.25
CA VAL A 210 -17.28 1.15 -16.66
C VAL A 210 -18.39 2.09 -16.17
N THR A 211 -19.50 2.18 -16.89
CA THR A 211 -20.68 2.95 -16.46
C THR A 211 -21.34 2.37 -15.22
N GLU A 212 -21.40 1.04 -15.10
CA GLU A 212 -21.90 0.37 -13.88
C GLU A 212 -21.00 0.65 -12.67
N LEU A 213 -19.68 0.55 -12.85
CA LEU A 213 -18.69 0.86 -11.81
C LEU A 213 -18.77 2.31 -11.34
N ASP A 214 -18.93 3.26 -12.29
CA ASP A 214 -19.16 4.68 -11.98
C ASP A 214 -20.41 4.89 -11.12
N GLY A 215 -21.53 4.26 -11.50
CA GLY A 215 -22.78 4.35 -10.74
C GLY A 215 -22.64 3.79 -9.32
N ARG A 216 -21.92 2.66 -9.16
CA ARG A 216 -21.62 2.09 -7.84
C ARG A 216 -20.76 3.04 -7.00
N LEU A 217 -19.73 3.64 -7.58
CA LEU A 217 -18.86 4.59 -6.89
C LEU A 217 -19.64 5.83 -6.43
N ASP A 218 -20.54 6.35 -7.27
CA ASP A 218 -21.41 7.48 -6.92
C ASP A 218 -22.39 7.15 -5.78
N ASP A 219 -22.95 5.94 -5.76
CA ASP A 219 -23.82 5.47 -4.67
C ASP A 219 -23.05 5.39 -3.33
N LEU A 220 -21.82 4.85 -3.35
CA LEU A 220 -20.94 4.79 -2.18
C LEU A 220 -20.52 6.19 -1.71
N ASP A 221 -20.22 7.10 -2.63
CA ASP A 221 -19.84 8.48 -2.35
C ASP A 221 -21.01 9.28 -1.73
N ALA A 222 -22.24 9.04 -2.20
CA ALA A 222 -23.45 9.58 -1.58
C ALA A 222 -23.63 9.06 -0.14
N ARG A 223 -23.40 7.75 0.08
CA ARG A 223 -23.46 7.13 1.40
C ARG A 223 -22.39 7.72 2.34
N TRP A 224 -21.16 7.88 1.87
CA TRP A 224 -20.05 8.49 2.63
C TRP A 224 -20.37 9.93 3.05
N ARG A 225 -20.89 10.77 2.15
CA ARG A 225 -21.32 12.14 2.51
C ARG A 225 -22.41 12.14 3.55
N ALA A 226 -23.40 11.25 3.42
CA ALA A 226 -24.48 11.15 4.40
C ALA A 226 -23.96 10.73 5.80
N LEU A 227 -22.93 9.89 5.87
CA LEU A 227 -22.25 9.58 7.14
C LEU A 227 -21.55 10.80 7.74
N GLY A 228 -20.91 11.62 6.90
CA GLY A 228 -20.32 12.90 7.33
C GLY A 228 -21.37 13.87 7.89
N ASP A 229 -22.49 14.06 7.19
CA ASP A 229 -23.60 14.89 7.66
C ASP A 229 -24.17 14.40 9.00
N ARG A 230 -24.28 13.08 9.18
CA ARG A 230 -24.71 12.47 10.45
C ARG A 230 -23.71 12.72 11.56
N LEU A 231 -22.41 12.57 11.27
CA LEU A 231 -21.32 12.78 12.23
C LEU A 231 -21.25 14.23 12.71
N GLU A 232 -21.43 15.19 11.80
CA GLU A 232 -21.53 16.61 12.12
C GLU A 232 -22.81 16.91 12.93
N GLY A 233 -23.94 16.30 12.55
CA GLY A 233 -25.21 16.47 13.26
C GLY A 233 -25.20 15.99 14.72
N VAL A 234 -24.34 15.03 15.07
CA VAL A 234 -24.17 14.55 16.45
C VAL A 234 -23.11 15.31 17.23
N ALA A 235 -22.33 16.19 16.60
CA ALA A 235 -21.28 16.93 17.27
C ALA A 235 -21.80 17.88 18.36
N ARG A 236 -20.92 18.30 19.28
CA ARG A 236 -21.18 19.41 20.22
C ARG A 236 -20.26 20.56 19.88
N PRO A 237 -20.68 21.83 20.06
CA PRO A 237 -19.78 22.97 19.91
C PRO A 237 -18.49 22.83 20.75
N ALA A 238 -18.59 22.26 21.95
CA ALA A 238 -17.43 22.02 22.82
C ALA A 238 -16.45 20.95 22.28
N TRP A 239 -16.90 20.06 21.39
CA TRP A 239 -16.02 19.08 20.73
C TRP A 239 -15.21 19.76 19.63
N HIS A 240 -15.86 20.60 18.82
CA HIS A 240 -15.20 21.47 17.84
C HIS A 240 -14.17 22.38 18.50
N GLU A 241 -14.55 23.10 19.57
CA GLU A 241 -13.61 23.94 20.34
C GLU A 241 -12.37 23.17 20.85
N ARG A 242 -12.48 21.86 21.06
CA ARG A 242 -11.39 21.01 21.56
C ARG A 242 -10.51 20.45 20.44
N TYR A 243 -11.08 20.16 19.26
CA TYR A 243 -10.43 19.31 18.25
C TYR A 243 -10.41 19.89 16.84
N ASP A 244 -11.02 21.05 16.56
CA ASP A 244 -10.97 21.68 15.23
C ASP A 244 -9.51 21.89 14.77
N ASP A 245 -8.59 22.32 15.66
CA ASP A 245 -7.16 22.44 15.32
C ASP A 245 -6.53 21.12 14.83
N VAL A 246 -7.02 19.97 15.31
CA VAL A 246 -6.54 18.65 14.88
C VAL A 246 -7.14 18.28 13.52
N LEU A 247 -8.43 18.58 13.31
CA LEU A 247 -9.12 18.30 12.05
C LEU A 247 -8.61 19.19 10.92
N ASP A 248 -8.51 20.50 11.15
CA ASP A 248 -7.96 21.48 10.21
C ASP A 248 -6.51 21.13 9.88
N GLY A 249 -5.71 20.79 10.89
CA GLY A 249 -4.32 20.39 10.68
C GLY A 249 -4.15 19.10 9.87
N PHE A 250 -5.08 18.15 9.99
CA PHE A 250 -5.09 16.97 9.14
C PHE A 250 -5.55 17.31 7.72
N GLU A 251 -6.58 18.14 7.57
CA GLU A 251 -7.09 18.58 6.28
C GLU A 251 -6.01 19.33 5.47
N ASP A 252 -5.33 20.29 6.09
CA ASP A 252 -4.21 21.02 5.49
C ASP A 252 -3.08 20.07 5.08
N ALA A 253 -2.80 19.03 5.86
CA ALA A 253 -1.72 18.09 5.58
C ALA A 253 -2.00 17.17 4.39
N VAL A 254 -3.28 16.89 4.10
CA VAL A 254 -3.69 16.01 3.01
C VAL A 254 -4.23 16.74 1.79
N ASP A 255 -4.36 18.08 1.82
CA ASP A 255 -4.88 18.88 0.69
C ASP A 255 -3.94 18.83 -0.53
N ASP A 256 -2.63 18.68 -0.28
CA ASP A 256 -1.61 18.57 -1.32
C ASP A 256 -1.48 17.14 -1.91
N PHE A 257 -2.26 16.17 -1.42
CA PHE A 257 -2.17 14.79 -1.90
C PHE A 257 -2.98 14.61 -3.18
N GLU A 258 -2.27 14.35 -4.28
CA GLU A 258 -2.86 14.12 -5.60
C GLU A 258 -2.82 12.62 -5.96
N PRO A 259 -3.91 12.06 -6.54
CA PRO A 259 -3.89 10.71 -7.07
C PRO A 259 -2.84 10.50 -8.19
N PRO A 260 -2.26 9.30 -8.33
CA PRO A 260 -2.46 8.12 -7.48
C PRO A 260 -1.79 8.29 -6.09
N LEU A 261 -2.53 7.97 -5.03
CA LEU A 261 -2.10 8.26 -3.66
C LEU A 261 -1.06 7.26 -3.11
N ASP A 262 -0.09 7.76 -2.35
CA ASP A 262 0.72 6.92 -1.46
C ASP A 262 -0.04 6.66 -0.15
N TRP A 263 -0.74 5.53 -0.12
CA TRP A 263 -1.51 5.10 1.06
C TRP A 263 -0.67 4.92 2.32
N SER A 264 0.63 4.66 2.21
CA SER A 264 1.51 4.58 3.36
C SER A 264 1.75 5.95 3.98
N GLU A 265 1.85 7.00 3.15
CA GLU A 265 1.98 8.38 3.58
C GLU A 265 0.65 8.91 4.17
N VAL A 266 -0.49 8.57 3.56
CA VAL A 266 -1.82 8.85 4.10
C VAL A 266 -1.98 8.23 5.49
N GLN A 267 -1.65 6.94 5.62
CA GLN A 267 -1.78 6.23 6.90
C GLN A 267 -0.84 6.82 7.97
N ALA A 268 0.41 7.12 7.61
CA ALA A 268 1.36 7.77 8.51
C ALA A 268 0.86 9.15 8.97
N THR A 269 0.27 9.93 8.06
CA THR A 269 -0.30 11.25 8.35
C THR A 269 -1.52 11.15 9.26
N LEU A 270 -2.39 10.19 9.01
CA LEU A 270 -3.54 9.87 9.85
C LEU A 270 -3.09 9.47 11.27
N ASP A 271 -2.16 8.53 11.39
CA ASP A 271 -1.66 8.06 12.68
C ASP A 271 -0.95 9.17 13.46
N ALA A 272 -0.22 10.05 12.79
CA ALA A 272 0.41 11.22 13.40
C ALA A 272 -0.62 12.19 14.02
N HIS A 273 -1.78 12.37 13.38
CA HIS A 273 -2.85 13.24 13.90
C HIS A 273 -3.67 12.54 15.00
N ARG A 274 -3.96 11.24 14.85
CA ARG A 274 -4.60 10.44 15.91
C ARG A 274 -3.76 10.42 17.19
N GLY A 275 -2.42 10.38 17.07
CA GLY A 275 -1.50 10.47 18.19
C GLY A 275 -1.52 11.80 18.96
N ARG A 276 -2.17 12.86 18.43
CA ARG A 276 -2.37 14.14 19.13
C ARG A 276 -3.66 14.17 19.96
N VAL A 277 -4.52 13.16 19.83
CA VAL A 277 -5.78 13.06 20.57
C VAL A 277 -5.54 12.26 21.85
N ASP A 278 -5.59 12.94 23.00
CA ASP A 278 -5.51 12.29 24.31
C ASP A 278 -6.64 11.26 24.48
N GLY A 279 -6.29 9.99 24.72
CA GLY A 279 -7.25 8.90 24.92
C GLY A 279 -7.40 7.93 23.74
N LEU A 280 -6.65 8.10 22.64
CA LEU A 280 -6.56 7.14 21.53
C LEU A 280 -5.31 6.24 21.53
N ALA A 281 -4.37 6.46 22.48
CA ALA A 281 -3.09 5.75 22.56
C ALA A 281 -3.10 4.55 23.53
#